data_AF-A0A0B7G169-F1
#
_entry.id   AF-A0A0B7G169-F1
#
_cell.length_a   1.000
_cell.length_b   1.000
_cell.length_c   1.000
_cell.angle_alpha   90.00
_cell.angle_beta   90.00
_cell.angle_gamma   90.00
#
_symmetry.space_group_name_H-M   'P 1'
#
loop_
_entity.id
_entity.type
_entity.pdbx_description
1 polymer ?
#
loop_
_entity_poly.entity_id
_entity_poly.type
_entity_poly.pdbx_seq_one_letter_code
_entity_poly.pdbx_strand_id
1 'polypeptide(L)'
;MTTSPTFKMGKYGLNALQWRLLEDLIACLFTFKQLTLKYLQSCVPLLHEVIPDLIVLKYRLTLMRNDTNHQSNMAIRVAAQAALQVLEKYLDRLEELDIYSLAIVSCPWYKLQWFIDQGYSPVRIDRVRRVLGEQYTKYLALASTSPTPTPAPAQPPVTSTSTIARGSGGPPTTSLSDELRNHWAHDPPSTVSISTSTTDALAIYLSSPPVTKAEVEEIGLLAYWQRELNRSVPLARMALDILSAPASSVDAERAFSGGRMAINYHQHRMSVTNFRAKMAVGSWFGTPLLPGIDDVLEIIEGRGSVGSDLGIEPESLD
;
A
#
# COMPACT_ATOMS: atom_id res chain seq x y z
N MET A 1 -34.22 -34.18 2.33
CA MET A 1 -33.72 -35.21 1.39
C MET A 1 -33.18 -36.48 2.06
N THR A 2 -33.43 -36.75 3.35
CA THR A 2 -32.92 -37.95 4.06
C THR A 2 -34.01 -38.88 4.61
N THR A 3 -35.28 -38.63 4.29
CA THR A 3 -36.43 -39.34 4.86
C THR A 3 -36.97 -40.46 3.98
N SER A 4 -36.12 -41.12 3.18
CA SER A 4 -36.54 -42.34 2.48
C SER A 4 -36.29 -43.56 3.39
N PRO A 5 -37.33 -44.34 3.74
CA PRO A 5 -37.25 -45.40 4.75
C PRO A 5 -36.43 -46.63 4.33
N THR A 6 -35.94 -46.68 3.08
CA THR A 6 -35.18 -47.80 2.53
C THR A 6 -33.73 -47.87 3.02
N PHE A 7 -33.16 -46.75 3.49
CA PHE A 7 -31.81 -46.73 4.03
C PHE A 7 -31.85 -46.38 5.53
N LYS A 8 -31.33 -47.27 6.39
CA LYS A 8 -31.16 -47.06 7.85
C LYS A 8 -30.09 -45.98 8.14
N MET A 9 -30.19 -44.81 7.52
CA MET A 9 -29.25 -43.71 7.64
C MET A 9 -29.58 -42.75 8.79
N GLY A 10 -30.75 -42.88 9.42
CA GLY A 10 -31.17 -42.03 10.54
C GLY A 10 -30.19 -42.01 11.71
N LYS A 11 -29.42 -43.10 11.92
CA LYS A 11 -28.36 -43.18 12.94
C LYS A 11 -27.11 -42.33 12.63
N TYR A 12 -26.95 -41.87 11.40
CA TYR A 12 -25.86 -40.98 10.97
C TYR A 12 -26.29 -39.52 10.88
N GLY A 13 -27.57 -39.23 11.12
CA GLY A 13 -28.05 -37.85 11.23
C GLY A 13 -27.58 -37.21 12.53
N LEU A 14 -27.20 -35.93 12.47
CA LEU A 14 -26.89 -35.17 13.67
C LEU A 14 -28.16 -35.07 14.54
N ASN A 15 -28.00 -35.33 15.84
CA ASN A 15 -29.06 -35.11 16.81
C ASN A 15 -29.22 -33.61 17.14
N ALA A 16 -30.27 -33.23 17.86
CA ALA A 16 -30.56 -31.83 18.19
C ALA A 16 -29.41 -31.13 18.94
N LEU A 17 -28.72 -31.84 19.85
CA LEU A 17 -27.57 -31.28 20.57
C LEU A 17 -26.38 -31.03 19.62
N GLN A 18 -26.14 -31.94 18.69
CA GLN A 18 -25.06 -31.81 17.69
C GLN A 18 -25.35 -30.70 16.69
N TRP A 19 -26.61 -30.51 16.27
CA TRP A 19 -27.00 -29.36 15.45
C TRP A 19 -26.75 -28.04 16.17
N ARG A 20 -27.13 -27.94 17.44
CA ARG A 20 -26.86 -26.74 18.25
C ARG A 20 -25.35 -26.48 18.41
N LEU A 21 -24.55 -27.52 18.64
CA LEU A 21 -23.09 -27.39 18.68
C LEU A 21 -22.53 -26.91 17.32
N LEU A 22 -23.09 -27.38 16.20
CA LEU A 22 -22.69 -26.95 14.87
C LEU A 22 -23.03 -25.47 14.63
N GLU A 23 -24.19 -24.99 15.08
CA GLU A 23 -24.56 -23.58 15.04
C GLU A 23 -23.59 -22.70 15.83
N ASP A 24 -23.26 -23.11 17.07
CA ASP A 24 -22.25 -22.42 17.89
C ASP A 24 -20.87 -22.41 17.20
N LEU A 25 -20.49 -23.52 16.56
CA LEU A 25 -19.24 -23.64 15.82
C LEU A 25 -19.22 -22.71 14.60
N ILE A 26 -20.32 -22.62 13.86
CA ILE A 26 -20.44 -21.71 12.71
C ILE A 26 -20.28 -20.26 13.18
N ALA A 27 -20.93 -19.86 14.27
CA ALA A 27 -20.81 -18.53 14.85
C ALA A 27 -19.36 -18.24 15.30
N CYS A 28 -18.70 -19.21 15.92
CA CYS A 28 -17.28 -19.12 16.27
C CYS A 28 -16.39 -18.92 15.03
N LEU A 29 -16.53 -19.78 14.02
CA LEU A 29 -15.75 -19.72 12.78
C LEU A 29 -16.02 -18.44 11.98
N PHE A 30 -17.20 -17.85 12.09
CA PHE A 30 -17.52 -16.58 11.45
C PHE A 30 -16.58 -15.45 11.87
N THR A 31 -16.11 -15.47 13.12
CA THR A 31 -15.14 -14.49 13.61
C THR A 31 -13.83 -14.55 12.84
N PHE A 32 -13.35 -15.76 12.51
CA PHE A 32 -12.17 -15.97 11.69
C PHE A 32 -12.45 -15.67 10.21
N LYS A 33 -13.63 -16.06 9.71
CA LYS A 33 -14.03 -15.83 8.32
C LYS A 33 -13.93 -14.36 7.93
N GLN A 34 -14.40 -13.44 8.79
CA GLN A 34 -14.33 -12.01 8.50
C GLN A 34 -12.90 -11.52 8.33
N LEU A 35 -12.01 -11.98 9.22
CA LEU A 35 -10.60 -11.66 9.15
C LEU A 35 -9.96 -12.25 7.88
N THR A 36 -10.21 -13.54 7.61
CA THR A 36 -9.70 -14.21 6.42
C THR A 36 -10.16 -13.51 5.15
N LEU A 37 -11.44 -13.14 5.03
CA LEU A 37 -11.96 -12.43 3.85
C LEU A 37 -11.27 -11.08 3.61
N LYS A 38 -10.93 -10.35 4.67
CA LYS A 38 -10.16 -9.10 4.57
C LYS A 38 -8.77 -9.35 3.98
N TYR A 39 -8.01 -10.31 4.54
CA TYR A 39 -6.66 -10.65 4.06
C TYR A 39 -6.62 -11.47 2.77
N LEU A 40 -7.80 -11.82 2.23
CA LEU A 40 -7.98 -12.36 0.89
C LEU A 40 -8.16 -11.26 -0.17
N GLN A 41 -8.26 -9.98 0.20
CA GLN A 41 -8.36 -8.91 -0.78
C GLN A 41 -7.02 -8.72 -1.50
N SER A 42 -7.07 -8.57 -2.82
CA SER A 42 -5.91 -8.26 -3.66
C SER A 42 -5.82 -6.75 -3.88
N CYS A 43 -4.61 -6.22 -4.02
CA CYS A 43 -4.35 -4.80 -4.31
C CYS A 43 -4.84 -3.81 -3.22
N VAL A 44 -4.99 -4.26 -1.97
CA VAL A 44 -5.35 -3.41 -0.83
C VAL A 44 -4.18 -3.39 0.16
N PRO A 45 -3.68 -2.21 0.59
CA PRO A 45 -2.65 -2.13 1.62
C PRO A 45 -3.26 -2.57 2.97
N LEU A 46 -2.82 -3.68 3.53
CA LEU A 46 -3.41 -4.23 4.76
C LEU A 46 -2.42 -4.40 5.91
N LEU A 47 -1.13 -4.12 5.69
CA LEU A 47 -0.09 -4.39 6.69
C LEU A 47 -0.30 -3.62 8.01
N HIS A 48 -0.80 -2.39 7.91
CA HIS A 48 -1.10 -1.54 9.06
C HIS A 48 -2.33 -2.00 9.87
N GLU A 49 -3.19 -2.87 9.31
CA GLU A 49 -4.37 -3.39 9.99
C GLU A 49 -4.10 -4.74 10.69
N VAL A 50 -2.94 -5.39 10.44
CA VAL A 50 -2.63 -6.74 10.96
C VAL A 50 -2.71 -6.79 12.49
N ILE A 51 -1.93 -5.97 13.20
CA ILE A 51 -1.96 -5.96 14.66
C ILE A 51 -3.33 -5.48 15.18
N PRO A 52 -3.91 -4.35 14.70
CA PRO A 52 -5.25 -3.94 15.11
C PRO A 52 -6.32 -5.03 14.98
N ASP A 53 -6.37 -5.73 13.85
CA ASP A 53 -7.34 -6.78 13.61
C ASP A 53 -7.12 -8.00 14.53
N LEU A 54 -5.86 -8.37 14.80
CA LEU A 54 -5.54 -9.45 15.71
C LEU A 54 -5.86 -9.10 17.17
N ILE A 55 -5.74 -7.84 17.57
CA ILE A 55 -6.21 -7.35 18.88
C ILE A 55 -7.75 -7.48 18.96
N VAL A 56 -8.48 -7.10 17.91
CA VAL A 56 -9.94 -7.29 17.85
C VAL A 56 -10.32 -8.77 17.90
N LEU A 57 -9.57 -9.64 17.20
CA LEU A 57 -9.76 -11.09 17.28
C LEU A 57 -9.53 -11.60 18.71
N LYS A 58 -8.47 -11.15 19.38
CA LYS A 58 -8.17 -11.49 20.78
C LYS A 58 -9.31 -11.08 21.71
N TYR A 59 -9.86 -9.88 21.52
CA TYR A 59 -11.02 -9.42 22.27
C TYR A 59 -12.25 -10.33 22.06
N ARG A 60 -12.58 -10.66 20.81
CA ARG A 60 -13.72 -11.55 20.47
C ARG A 60 -13.55 -12.96 21.06
N LEU A 61 -12.35 -13.53 20.97
CA LEU A 61 -12.06 -14.84 21.57
C LEU A 61 -12.13 -14.81 23.10
N THR A 62 -11.75 -13.69 23.72
CA THR A 62 -11.89 -13.49 25.17
C THR A 62 -13.36 -13.48 25.58
N LEU A 63 -14.22 -12.79 24.83
CA LEU A 63 -15.67 -12.84 25.03
C LEU A 63 -16.21 -14.27 24.91
N MET A 64 -15.82 -14.99 23.86
CA MET A 64 -16.24 -16.39 23.65
C MET A 64 -15.81 -17.32 24.79
N ARG A 65 -14.58 -17.20 25.28
CA ARG A 65 -14.08 -17.99 26.42
C ARG A 65 -14.88 -17.71 27.70
N ASN A 66 -15.17 -16.44 27.95
CA ASN A 66 -15.79 -15.96 29.17
C ASN A 66 -17.33 -16.05 29.16
N ASP A 67 -17.94 -16.49 28.06
CA ASP A 67 -19.39 -16.64 27.98
C ASP A 67 -19.88 -17.75 28.94
N THR A 68 -20.39 -17.33 30.09
CA THR A 68 -20.94 -18.20 31.13
C THR A 68 -22.46 -18.32 31.06
N ASN A 69 -23.14 -17.61 30.15
CA ASN A 69 -24.60 -17.51 30.09
C ASN A 69 -25.28 -18.72 29.41
N HIS A 70 -24.62 -19.87 29.34
CA HIS A 70 -25.10 -21.10 28.70
C HIS A 70 -25.49 -20.94 27.21
N GLN A 71 -25.02 -19.89 26.53
CA GLN A 71 -25.22 -19.68 25.09
C GLN A 71 -24.17 -20.44 24.28
N SER A 72 -22.90 -20.40 24.68
CA SER A 72 -21.84 -21.20 24.06
C SER A 72 -21.57 -22.52 24.80
N ASN A 73 -21.40 -23.59 24.01
CA ASN A 73 -20.98 -24.89 24.52
C ASN A 73 -19.58 -24.83 25.19
N MET A 74 -19.36 -25.62 26.25
CA MET A 74 -18.05 -25.75 26.92
C MET A 74 -16.91 -26.06 25.92
N ALA A 75 -17.18 -26.85 24.90
CA ALA A 75 -16.21 -27.15 23.84
C ALA A 75 -15.73 -25.89 23.11
N ILE A 76 -16.62 -24.94 22.82
CA ILE A 76 -16.30 -23.67 22.16
C ILE A 76 -15.44 -22.79 23.06
N ARG A 77 -15.75 -22.74 24.37
CA ARG A 77 -14.96 -21.99 25.34
C ARG A 77 -13.53 -22.52 25.47
N VAL A 78 -13.39 -23.85 25.51
CA VAL A 78 -12.08 -24.52 25.53
C VAL A 78 -11.32 -24.25 24.23
N ALA A 79 -11.99 -24.34 23.08
CA ALA A 79 -11.40 -24.02 21.78
C ALA A 79 -10.96 -22.56 21.68
N ALA A 80 -11.74 -21.62 22.19
CA ALA A 80 -11.40 -20.20 22.24
C ALA A 80 -10.17 -19.95 23.14
N GLN A 81 -10.08 -20.62 24.29
CA GLN A 81 -8.88 -20.56 25.14
C GLN A 81 -7.63 -21.09 24.41
N ALA A 82 -7.75 -22.21 23.69
CA ALA A 82 -6.63 -22.73 22.90
C ALA A 82 -6.23 -21.76 21.77
N ALA A 83 -7.20 -21.17 21.07
CA ALA A 83 -6.95 -20.16 20.04
C ALA A 83 -6.29 -18.90 20.60
N LEU A 84 -6.69 -18.45 21.80
CA LEU A 84 -6.05 -17.32 22.49
C LEU A 84 -4.59 -17.59 22.79
N GLN A 85 -4.25 -18.78 23.30
CA GLN A 85 -2.85 -19.14 23.59
C GLN A 85 -1.97 -19.09 22.34
N VAL A 86 -2.51 -19.55 21.20
CA VAL A 86 -1.81 -19.45 19.91
C VAL A 86 -1.68 -17.99 19.50
N LEU A 87 -2.77 -17.23 19.54
CA LEU A 87 -2.82 -15.84 19.11
C LEU A 87 -1.87 -14.95 19.93
N GLU A 88 -1.83 -15.08 21.25
CA GLU A 88 -0.94 -14.32 22.12
C GLU A 88 0.53 -14.58 21.78
N LYS A 89 0.90 -15.85 21.62
CA LYS A 89 2.26 -16.23 21.19
C LYS A 89 2.65 -15.58 19.86
N TYR A 90 1.73 -15.47 18.91
CA TYR A 90 2.02 -14.84 17.62
C TYR A 90 2.00 -13.32 17.70
N LEU A 91 1.11 -12.71 18.49
CA LEU A 91 1.11 -11.27 18.72
C LEU A 91 2.45 -10.80 19.30
N ASP A 92 2.99 -11.50 20.30
CA ASP A 92 4.30 -11.17 20.88
C ASP A 92 5.40 -11.17 19.80
N ARG A 93 5.41 -12.18 18.92
CA ARG A 93 6.36 -12.28 17.80
C ARG A 93 6.17 -11.21 16.74
N LEU A 94 4.92 -10.82 16.46
CA LEU A 94 4.61 -9.77 15.49
C LEU A 94 5.03 -8.40 16.03
N GLU A 95 4.86 -8.17 17.33
CA GLU A 95 5.33 -6.95 17.99
C GLU A 95 6.85 -6.84 18.04
N GLU A 96 7.60 -7.94 18.00
CA GLU A 96 9.06 -7.89 17.85
C GLU A 96 9.49 -7.37 16.47
N LEU A 97 8.65 -7.52 15.45
CA LEU A 97 8.94 -7.08 14.09
C LEU A 97 8.56 -5.61 13.87
N ASP A 98 9.56 -4.79 13.59
CA ASP A 98 9.36 -3.34 13.43
C ASP A 98 8.41 -2.98 12.30
N ILE A 99 8.33 -3.79 11.25
CA ILE A 99 7.55 -3.52 10.05
C ILE A 99 6.07 -3.23 10.35
N TYR A 100 5.44 -3.94 11.30
CA TYR A 100 4.05 -3.71 11.65
C TYR A 100 3.88 -2.38 12.40
N SER A 101 4.80 -2.08 13.33
CA SER A 101 4.76 -0.81 14.04
C SER A 101 5.01 0.38 13.12
N LEU A 102 5.89 0.20 12.14
CA LEU A 102 6.17 1.17 11.08
C LEU A 102 4.94 1.36 10.18
N ALA A 103 4.27 0.29 9.78
CA ALA A 103 3.04 0.38 8.99
C ALA A 103 1.93 1.14 9.73
N ILE A 104 1.74 0.87 11.02
CA ILE A 104 0.74 1.56 11.85
C ILE A 104 1.07 3.05 11.99
N VAL A 105 2.32 3.41 12.31
CA VAL A 105 2.69 4.83 12.47
C VAL A 105 2.70 5.58 11.14
N SER A 106 2.99 4.91 10.02
CA SER A 106 2.86 5.44 8.66
C SER A 106 1.41 5.53 8.18
N CYS A 107 0.45 5.00 8.94
CA CYS A 107 -0.96 5.15 8.63
C CYS A 107 -1.49 6.49 9.18
N PRO A 108 -2.02 7.41 8.33
CA PRO A 108 -2.36 8.78 8.75
C PRO A 108 -3.46 8.89 9.80
N TRP A 109 -4.34 7.88 9.92
CA TRP A 109 -5.42 7.86 10.92
C TRP A 109 -5.03 7.15 12.23
N TYR A 110 -3.86 6.49 12.26
CA TYR A 110 -3.34 5.85 13.47
C TYR A 110 -2.19 6.64 14.08
N LYS A 111 -1.09 6.79 13.33
CA LYS A 111 0.13 7.48 13.78
C LYS A 111 0.62 6.92 15.13
N LEU A 112 1.32 7.75 15.91
CA LEU A 112 1.68 7.38 17.29
C LEU A 112 0.47 7.37 18.23
N GLN A 113 -0.63 8.06 17.86
CA GLN A 113 -1.83 8.15 18.68
C GLN A 113 -2.46 6.78 18.93
N TRP A 114 -2.49 5.91 17.93
CA TRP A 114 -3.00 4.54 18.09
C TRP A 114 -2.29 3.77 19.21
N PHE A 115 -0.97 3.88 19.33
CA PHE A 115 -0.22 3.22 20.41
C PHE A 115 -0.57 3.79 21.79
N ILE A 116 -0.81 5.09 21.88
CA ILE A 116 -1.26 5.75 23.11
C ILE A 116 -2.64 5.22 23.50
N ASP A 117 -3.57 5.18 22.54
CA ASP A 117 -4.95 4.73 22.77
C ASP A 117 -5.03 3.24 23.14
N GLN A 118 -4.11 2.42 22.62
CA GLN A 118 -3.98 1.00 22.99
C GLN A 118 -3.22 0.79 24.33
N GLY A 119 -2.76 1.86 24.99
CA GLY A 119 -2.09 1.77 26.29
C GLY A 119 -0.66 1.24 26.25
N TYR A 120 0.04 1.36 25.12
CA TYR A 120 1.45 1.00 25.04
C TYR A 120 2.31 1.91 25.94
N SER A 121 3.39 1.35 26.49
CA SER A 121 4.28 2.12 27.37
C SER A 121 5.01 3.25 26.62
N PRO A 122 5.37 4.35 27.30
CA PRO A 122 6.14 5.45 26.69
C PRO A 122 7.44 4.96 26.04
N VAL A 123 8.14 4.02 26.69
CA VAL A 123 9.37 3.40 26.17
C VAL A 123 9.13 2.71 24.82
N ARG A 124 7.99 2.03 24.68
CA ARG A 124 7.63 1.35 23.44
C ARG A 124 7.28 2.36 22.33
N ILE A 125 6.53 3.41 22.66
CA ILE A 125 6.19 4.50 21.73
C ILE A 125 7.46 5.21 21.25
N ASP A 126 8.40 5.49 22.16
CA ASP A 126 9.70 6.08 21.84
C ASP A 126 10.55 5.18 20.96
N ARG A 127 10.50 3.86 21.17
CA ARG A 127 11.14 2.88 20.28
C ARG A 127 10.56 2.97 18.87
N VAL A 128 9.24 3.02 18.71
CA VAL A 128 8.60 3.16 17.39
C VAL A 128 9.02 4.47 16.72
N ARG A 129 9.03 5.60 17.45
CA ARG A 129 9.50 6.89 16.95
C ARG A 129 10.95 6.82 16.47
N ARG A 130 11.83 6.21 17.27
CA ARG A 130 13.26 6.06 16.94
C ARG A 130 13.47 5.23 15.68
N VAL A 131 12.85 4.04 15.59
CA VAL A 131 13.00 3.16 14.43
C VAL A 131 12.45 3.82 13.16
N LEU A 132 11.33 4.55 13.25
CA LEU A 132 10.81 5.33 12.13
C LEU A 132 11.79 6.42 11.67
N GLY A 133 12.41 7.15 12.62
CA GLY A 133 13.43 8.14 12.32
C GLY A 133 14.69 7.55 11.67
N GLU A 134 15.12 6.37 12.12
CA GLU A 134 16.24 5.62 11.52
C GLU A 134 15.93 5.21 10.08
N GLN A 135 14.71 4.73 9.80
CA GLN A 135 14.30 4.43 8.42
C GLN A 135 14.25 5.71 7.57
N TYR A 136 13.64 6.77 8.08
CA TYR A 136 13.52 8.04 7.36
C TYR A 136 14.88 8.63 6.99
N THR A 137 15.88 8.51 7.89
CA THR A 137 17.26 8.95 7.63
C THR A 137 17.88 8.23 6.42
N LYS A 138 17.56 6.94 6.21
CA LYS A 138 18.02 6.20 5.02
C LYS A 138 17.41 6.77 3.74
N TYR A 139 16.11 7.07 3.75
CA TYR A 139 15.43 7.66 2.59
C TYR A 139 15.91 9.08 2.28
N LEU A 140 16.28 9.85 3.30
CA LEU A 140 16.94 11.14 3.10
C LEU A 140 18.29 10.98 2.40
N ALA A 141 19.12 10.05 2.87
CA ALA A 141 20.42 9.79 2.25
C ALA A 141 20.28 9.34 0.78
N LEU A 142 19.29 8.49 0.48
CA LEU A 142 18.99 8.05 -0.89
C LEU A 142 18.52 9.20 -1.80
N ALA A 143 17.74 10.15 -1.25
CA ALA A 143 17.32 11.32 -2.01
C ALA A 143 18.49 12.27 -2.31
N SER A 144 19.48 12.36 -1.42
CA SER A 144 20.67 13.19 -1.62
C SER A 144 21.70 12.60 -2.58
N THR A 145 21.70 11.29 -2.81
CA THR A 145 22.65 10.61 -3.72
C THR A 145 22.13 10.43 -5.14
N SER A 146 20.89 10.83 -5.45
CA SER A 146 20.38 10.86 -6.82
C SER A 146 21.15 11.92 -7.62
N PRO A 147 21.89 11.58 -8.70
CA PRO A 147 22.56 12.57 -9.52
C PRO A 147 21.53 13.49 -10.18
N THR A 148 21.75 14.79 -10.05
CA THR A 148 21.05 15.84 -10.81
C THR A 148 21.08 15.49 -12.31
N PRO A 149 19.95 15.55 -13.05
CA PRO A 149 20.00 15.43 -14.49
C PRO A 149 20.92 16.53 -15.05
N THR A 150 21.92 16.11 -15.82
CA THR A 150 22.84 16.99 -16.53
C THR A 150 22.05 18.05 -17.30
N PRO A 151 22.35 19.35 -17.15
CA PRO A 151 21.70 20.37 -17.97
C PRO A 151 22.02 20.07 -19.44
N ALA A 152 20.99 19.92 -20.26
CA ALA A 152 21.12 19.74 -21.69
C ALA A 152 22.00 20.85 -22.32
N PRO A 153 22.81 20.55 -23.35
CA PRO A 153 23.70 21.53 -23.96
C PRO A 153 22.88 22.71 -24.52
N ALA A 154 23.28 23.93 -24.14
CA ALA A 154 22.68 25.17 -24.62
C ALA A 154 22.70 25.24 -26.16
N GLN A 155 21.53 25.44 -26.76
CA GLN A 155 21.45 25.82 -28.18
C GLN A 155 21.91 27.28 -28.37
N PRO A 156 22.57 27.61 -29.51
CA PRO A 156 23.13 28.94 -29.75
C PRO A 156 22.05 30.00 -30.02
N PRO A 157 22.33 31.29 -29.69
CA PRO A 157 21.33 32.36 -29.76
C PRO A 157 21.07 32.82 -31.20
N VAL A 158 19.79 32.90 -31.59
CA VAL A 158 19.37 33.53 -32.84
C VAL A 158 19.27 35.05 -32.66
N THR A 159 20.02 35.77 -33.49
CA THR A 159 20.04 37.25 -33.57
C THR A 159 18.75 37.76 -34.20
N SER A 160 18.01 38.63 -33.51
CA SER A 160 16.88 39.37 -34.09
C SER A 160 17.27 40.81 -34.38
N THR A 161 17.33 41.16 -35.67
CA THR A 161 17.65 42.50 -36.18
C THR A 161 16.40 43.39 -36.21
N SER A 162 16.56 44.63 -35.72
CA SER A 162 15.58 45.71 -35.73
C SER A 162 15.41 46.35 -37.12
N THR A 163 14.17 46.66 -37.51
CA THR A 163 13.87 47.60 -38.61
C THR A 163 12.82 48.62 -38.18
N ILE A 164 13.14 49.89 -38.43
CA ILE A 164 12.41 51.11 -38.10
C ILE A 164 11.37 51.44 -39.17
N ALA A 165 10.18 51.94 -38.78
CA ALA A 165 9.35 52.81 -39.63
C ALA A 165 8.50 53.81 -38.80
N ARG A 166 8.47 55.06 -39.29
CA ARG A 166 7.81 56.30 -38.80
C ARG A 166 6.29 56.29 -39.06
N GLY A 167 5.46 56.74 -38.12
CA GLY A 167 4.76 58.06 -38.10
C GLY A 167 3.39 58.00 -38.81
N SER A 168 2.22 58.34 -38.22
CA SER A 168 1.77 59.71 -37.85
C SER A 168 0.32 59.70 -37.29
N GLY A 169 -0.01 60.58 -36.32
CA GLY A 169 -1.25 61.40 -36.32
C GLY A 169 -2.50 61.05 -35.47
N GLY A 170 -2.58 61.60 -34.23
CA GLY A 170 -3.75 62.35 -33.68
C GLY A 170 -5.02 61.64 -33.11
N PRO A 171 -5.79 62.29 -32.18
CA PRO A 171 -6.40 61.67 -30.97
C PRO A 171 -7.94 61.97 -30.80
N PRO A 172 -8.58 62.03 -29.59
CA PRO A 172 -8.53 61.25 -28.32
C PRO A 172 -9.93 60.76 -27.83
N THR A 173 -10.02 59.80 -26.88
CA THR A 173 -11.02 59.82 -25.76
C THR A 173 -10.61 58.93 -24.58
N THR A 174 -10.27 59.57 -23.44
CA THR A 174 -10.59 59.24 -22.01
C THR A 174 -10.48 57.78 -21.51
N SER A 175 -9.52 57.44 -20.62
CA SER A 175 -9.61 57.45 -19.12
C SER A 175 -9.84 56.02 -18.58
N LEU A 176 -9.14 55.44 -17.60
CA LEU A 176 -8.13 55.85 -16.62
C LEU A 176 -7.28 54.61 -16.24
N SER A 177 -5.97 54.83 -16.16
CA SER A 177 -4.95 54.01 -15.54
C SER A 177 -4.92 54.18 -14.02
N ASP A 178 -4.52 53.14 -13.29
CA ASP A 178 -3.65 53.14 -12.09
C ASP A 178 -3.49 51.67 -11.65
N GLU A 179 -2.35 51.08 -11.32
CA GLU A 179 -0.94 51.42 -11.49
C GLU A 179 -0.18 50.08 -11.29
N LEU A 180 0.63 49.71 -12.28
CA LEU A 180 1.67 48.68 -12.17
C LEU A 180 2.81 49.26 -11.32
N ARG A 181 3.07 48.75 -10.11
CA ARG A 181 4.25 49.15 -9.31
C ARG A 181 5.42 48.17 -9.50
N ASN A 182 6.26 48.55 -10.46
CA ASN A 182 7.72 48.39 -10.64
C ASN A 182 8.49 47.15 -10.13
N HIS A 183 9.01 46.45 -11.14
CA HIS A 183 9.91 45.29 -11.20
C HIS A 183 11.42 45.58 -10.96
N TRP A 184 11.78 46.69 -10.30
CA TRP A 184 13.19 47.17 -10.26
C TRP A 184 13.75 47.42 -8.84
N ALA A 185 13.32 46.63 -7.85
CA ALA A 185 13.96 46.58 -6.54
C ALA A 185 14.52 45.16 -6.30
N HIS A 186 15.72 44.90 -6.82
CA HIS A 186 16.52 43.72 -6.48
C HIS A 186 17.61 44.11 -5.49
N ASP A 187 17.88 43.23 -4.51
CA ASP A 187 19.18 43.07 -3.87
C ASP A 187 19.74 41.68 -4.24
N PRO A 188 21.05 41.50 -4.52
CA PRO A 188 21.65 40.20 -4.79
C PRO A 188 22.37 39.60 -3.55
N PRO A 189 22.84 38.35 -3.66
CA PRO A 189 22.24 37.18 -3.04
C PRO A 189 22.75 36.94 -1.61
N SER A 190 21.86 36.70 -0.66
CA SER A 190 22.24 35.86 0.47
C SER A 190 22.12 34.42 -0.01
N THR A 191 23.27 33.77 -0.18
CA THR A 191 23.39 32.30 -0.15
C THR A 191 22.74 31.80 1.13
N VAL A 192 21.44 31.56 1.06
CA VAL A 192 20.76 30.70 2.01
C VAL A 192 21.27 29.32 1.68
N SER A 193 22.31 28.91 2.41
CA SER A 193 22.58 27.51 2.63
C SER A 193 21.25 26.89 3.04
N ILE A 194 20.63 26.13 2.13
CA ILE A 194 19.53 25.24 2.50
C ILE A 194 20.18 24.16 3.37
N SER A 195 20.32 24.46 4.66
CA SER A 195 20.40 23.44 5.69
C SER A 195 18.99 22.88 5.81
N THR A 196 18.61 21.96 4.93
CA THR A 196 17.45 21.10 5.17
C THR A 196 17.76 20.32 6.45
N SER A 197 17.17 20.75 7.57
CA SER A 197 17.18 19.95 8.77
C SER A 197 16.46 18.64 8.41
N THR A 198 17.19 17.53 8.54
CA THR A 198 16.76 16.15 8.27
C THR A 198 15.58 15.68 9.11
N THR A 199 15.02 16.55 9.96
CA THR A 199 14.00 16.26 10.96
C THR A 199 12.63 16.87 10.63
N ASP A 200 12.57 17.88 9.76
CA ASP A 200 11.39 18.76 9.70
C ASP A 200 10.11 18.05 9.22
N ALA A 201 10.13 17.39 8.05
CA ALA A 201 8.93 16.75 7.52
C ALA A 201 8.43 15.57 8.38
N LEU A 202 9.32 14.74 8.91
CA LEU A 202 8.94 13.66 9.81
C LEU A 202 8.39 14.21 11.14
N ALA A 203 9.01 15.26 11.70
CA ALA A 203 8.52 15.89 12.93
C ALA A 203 7.16 16.56 12.72
N ILE A 204 6.94 17.24 11.60
CA ILE A 204 5.64 17.81 11.21
C ILE A 204 4.60 16.70 11.07
N TYR A 205 4.95 15.58 10.41
CA TYR A 205 4.05 14.44 10.30
C TYR A 205 3.73 13.86 11.67
N LEU A 206 4.71 13.64 12.55
CA LEU A 206 4.45 13.04 13.86
C LEU A 206 3.72 13.97 14.85
N SER A 207 3.85 15.29 14.69
CA SER A 207 3.20 16.29 15.57
C SER A 207 1.80 16.69 15.10
N SER A 208 1.50 16.57 13.80
CA SER A 208 0.15 16.83 13.29
C SER A 208 -0.87 15.84 13.87
N PRO A 209 -2.15 16.21 14.01
CA PRO A 209 -3.19 15.28 14.44
C PRO A 209 -3.37 14.13 13.43
N PRO A 210 -3.93 12.98 13.85
CA PRO A 210 -4.39 11.95 12.93
C PRO A 210 -5.46 12.49 11.98
N VAL A 211 -5.38 12.10 10.71
CA VAL A 211 -6.41 12.35 9.70
C VAL A 211 -7.58 11.40 9.96
N THR A 212 -8.81 11.77 9.62
CA THR A 212 -9.93 10.84 9.80
C THR A 212 -9.82 9.65 8.84
N LYS A 213 -10.21 8.46 9.31
CA LYS A 213 -10.15 7.24 8.47
C LYS A 213 -11.00 7.40 7.19
N ALA A 214 -12.17 8.03 7.30
CA ALA A 214 -13.07 8.27 6.17
C ALA A 214 -12.43 9.13 5.07
N GLU A 215 -11.72 10.21 5.42
CA GLU A 215 -11.02 11.06 4.44
C GLU A 215 -9.94 10.29 3.66
N VAL A 216 -9.23 9.38 4.31
CA VAL A 216 -8.17 8.61 3.65
C VAL A 216 -8.74 7.44 2.86
N GLU A 217 -9.82 6.81 3.32
CA GLU A 217 -10.50 5.73 2.59
C GLU A 217 -11.17 6.21 1.30
N GLU A 218 -11.63 7.47 1.25
CA GLU A 218 -12.22 8.07 0.04
C GLU A 218 -11.24 8.11 -1.13
N ILE A 219 -9.97 8.46 -0.85
CA ILE A 219 -8.91 8.54 -1.88
C ILE A 219 -8.08 7.26 -1.99
N GLY A 220 -8.01 6.47 -0.90
CA GLY A 220 -7.14 5.31 -0.75
C GLY A 220 -5.81 5.65 -0.05
N LEU A 221 -5.37 4.77 0.84
CA LEU A 221 -4.17 4.98 1.67
C LEU A 221 -2.88 5.19 0.86
N LEU A 222 -2.67 4.42 -0.21
CA LEU A 222 -1.48 4.61 -1.06
C LEU A 222 -1.58 5.92 -1.88
N ALA A 223 -2.79 6.28 -2.34
CA ALA A 223 -3.00 7.53 -3.07
C ALA A 223 -2.78 8.76 -2.18
N TYR A 224 -3.17 8.69 -0.90
CA TYR A 224 -2.82 9.72 0.09
C TYR A 224 -1.31 9.97 0.12
N TRP A 225 -0.50 8.90 0.24
CA TRP A 225 0.94 9.03 0.29
C TRP A 225 1.57 9.42 -1.05
N GLN A 226 0.98 9.01 -2.19
CA GLN A 226 1.37 9.51 -3.50
C GLN A 226 1.20 11.04 -3.60
N ARG A 227 0.12 11.60 -3.05
CA ARG A 227 -0.08 13.06 -3.00
C ARG A 227 0.94 13.77 -2.12
N GLU A 228 1.35 13.14 -1.01
CA GLU A 228 2.36 13.67 -0.10
C GLU A 228 3.78 13.70 -0.69
N LEU A 229 4.04 13.03 -1.83
CA LEU A 229 5.31 13.18 -2.57
C LEU A 229 5.58 14.64 -2.96
N ASN A 230 4.54 15.43 -3.21
CA ASN A 230 4.67 16.85 -3.53
C ASN A 230 5.14 17.71 -2.35
N ARG A 231 5.01 17.20 -1.12
CA ARG A 231 5.40 17.89 0.13
C ARG A 231 6.73 17.39 0.65
N SER A 232 6.91 16.07 0.71
CA SER A 232 8.15 15.44 1.15
C SER A 232 8.34 14.10 0.45
N VAL A 233 9.19 14.10 -0.58
CA VAL A 233 9.55 12.89 -1.33
C VAL A 233 10.09 11.79 -0.41
N PRO A 234 11.05 12.04 0.51
CA PRO A 234 11.63 10.96 1.32
C PRO A 234 10.62 10.32 2.28
N LEU A 235 9.75 11.12 2.90
CA LEU A 235 8.76 10.63 3.86
C LEU A 235 7.69 9.81 3.15
N ALA A 236 7.15 10.35 2.06
CA ALA A 236 6.12 9.69 1.27
C ALA A 236 6.64 8.41 0.63
N ARG A 237 7.86 8.40 0.09
CA ARG A 237 8.49 7.19 -0.47
C ARG A 237 8.64 6.10 0.59
N MET A 238 9.16 6.45 1.77
CA MET A 238 9.26 5.50 2.89
C MET A 238 7.89 4.90 3.24
N ALA A 239 6.87 5.74 3.39
CA ALA A 239 5.53 5.27 3.75
C ALA A 239 4.91 4.39 2.65
N LEU A 240 5.09 4.73 1.38
CA LEU A 240 4.64 3.91 0.24
C LEU A 240 5.31 2.54 0.24
N ASP A 241 6.64 2.49 0.42
CA ASP A 241 7.40 1.23 0.39
C ASP A 241 7.01 0.32 1.57
N ILE A 242 6.71 0.89 2.74
CA ILE A 242 6.23 0.12 3.90
C ILE A 242 4.78 -0.36 3.68
N LEU A 243 3.87 0.52 3.28
CA LEU A 243 2.43 0.23 3.25
C LEU A 243 2.00 -0.60 2.04
N SER A 244 2.81 -0.61 0.98
CA SER A 244 2.60 -1.47 -0.20
C SER A 244 3.04 -2.92 0.02
N ALA A 245 3.77 -3.21 1.11
CA ALA A 245 4.15 -4.58 1.41
C ALA A 245 2.91 -5.44 1.73
N PRO A 246 2.82 -6.66 1.17
CA PRO A 246 1.66 -7.51 1.33
C PRO A 246 1.57 -8.03 2.77
N ALA A 247 0.37 -8.02 3.33
CA ALA A 247 0.12 -8.55 4.67
C ALA A 247 -0.01 -10.09 4.71
N SER A 248 -0.22 -10.73 3.55
CA SER A 248 -0.39 -12.17 3.42
C SER A 248 0.25 -12.70 2.13
N SER A 249 0.54 -14.00 2.09
CA SER A 249 1.00 -14.69 0.88
C SER A 249 -0.14 -15.00 -0.11
N VAL A 250 -1.37 -14.54 0.15
CA VAL A 250 -2.56 -14.94 -0.62
C VAL A 250 -2.43 -14.56 -2.09
N ASP A 251 -1.94 -13.35 -2.39
CA ASP A 251 -1.79 -12.91 -3.79
C ASP A 251 -0.80 -13.82 -4.55
N ALA A 252 0.30 -14.21 -3.90
CA ALA A 252 1.23 -15.18 -4.45
C ALA A 252 0.58 -16.57 -4.62
N GLU A 253 -0.16 -17.05 -3.61
CA GLU A 253 -0.87 -18.34 -3.66
C GLU A 253 -1.96 -18.39 -4.74
N ARG A 254 -2.65 -17.28 -4.98
CA ARG A 254 -3.61 -17.11 -6.08
C ARG A 254 -2.92 -17.21 -7.43
N ALA A 255 -1.80 -16.51 -7.59
CA ALA A 255 -0.97 -16.61 -8.79
C ALA A 255 -0.52 -18.06 -9.01
N PHE A 256 0.04 -18.74 -8.00
CA PHE A 256 0.47 -20.14 -8.15
C PHE A 256 -0.69 -21.11 -8.40
N SER A 257 -1.84 -20.89 -7.78
CA SER A 257 -3.05 -21.70 -8.01
C SER A 257 -3.59 -21.54 -9.43
N GLY A 258 -3.61 -20.31 -9.96
CA GLY A 258 -3.92 -20.04 -11.36
C GLY A 258 -2.87 -20.64 -12.31
N GLY A 259 -1.59 -20.59 -11.93
CA GLY A 259 -0.50 -21.17 -12.69
C GLY A 259 -0.63 -22.68 -12.91
N ARG A 260 -1.15 -23.42 -11.91
CA ARG A 260 -1.49 -24.84 -12.08
C ARG A 260 -2.54 -25.07 -13.16
N MET A 261 -3.51 -24.16 -13.33
CA MET A 261 -4.49 -24.25 -14.42
C MET A 261 -3.89 -23.85 -15.77
N ALA A 262 -2.86 -23.01 -15.77
CA ALA A 262 -2.13 -22.62 -16.96
C ALA A 262 -1.19 -23.73 -17.49
N ILE A 263 -0.85 -24.74 -16.68
CA ILE A 263 -0.17 -25.96 -17.10
C ILE A 263 -1.26 -27.00 -17.40
N ASN A 264 -1.62 -27.17 -18.67
CA ASN A 264 -2.54 -28.24 -19.04
C ASN A 264 -1.94 -29.60 -18.67
N TYR A 265 -2.80 -30.58 -18.33
CA TYR A 265 -2.39 -31.97 -18.07
C TYR A 265 -1.59 -32.58 -19.23
N HIS A 266 -1.66 -32.06 -20.45
CA HIS A 266 -0.88 -32.53 -21.59
C HIS A 266 0.38 -31.68 -21.92
N GLN A 267 0.59 -30.57 -21.22
CA GLN A 267 1.72 -29.64 -21.45
C GLN A 267 2.94 -30.01 -20.58
N HIS A 268 3.43 -31.25 -20.72
CA HIS A 268 4.60 -31.74 -19.96
C HIS A 268 5.95 -31.19 -20.43
N ARG A 269 5.98 -30.42 -21.53
CA ARG A 269 7.21 -29.91 -22.16
C ARG A 269 7.32 -28.38 -22.13
N MET A 270 6.77 -27.73 -21.11
CA MET A 270 6.99 -26.30 -20.90
C MET A 270 8.26 -26.07 -20.07
N SER A 271 9.19 -25.26 -20.58
CA SER A 271 10.36 -24.85 -19.82
C SER A 271 9.97 -23.95 -18.64
N VAL A 272 10.81 -23.91 -17.60
CA VAL A 272 10.62 -23.01 -16.46
C VAL A 272 10.56 -21.55 -16.91
N THR A 273 11.37 -21.15 -17.89
CA THR A 273 11.38 -19.80 -18.46
C THR A 273 10.04 -19.44 -19.09
N ASN A 274 9.49 -20.32 -19.93
CA ASN A 274 8.19 -20.09 -20.57
C ASN A 274 7.05 -20.08 -19.55
N PHE A 275 7.11 -20.93 -18.53
CA PHE A 275 6.15 -20.91 -17.44
C PHE A 275 6.18 -19.58 -16.67
N ARG A 276 7.38 -19.09 -16.30
CA ARG A 276 7.54 -17.79 -15.62
C ARG A 276 7.04 -16.63 -16.48
N ALA A 277 7.39 -16.60 -17.77
CA ALA A 277 6.91 -15.58 -18.69
C ALA A 277 5.38 -15.60 -18.80
N LYS A 278 4.77 -16.78 -18.93
CA LYS A 278 3.31 -16.95 -18.97
C LYS A 278 2.65 -16.46 -17.68
N MET A 279 3.24 -16.76 -16.52
CA MET A 279 2.76 -16.28 -15.22
C MET A 279 2.84 -14.77 -15.09
N ALA A 280 3.95 -14.16 -15.54
CA ALA A 280 4.14 -12.70 -15.49
C ALA A 280 3.11 -11.97 -16.38
N VAL A 281 2.98 -12.39 -17.65
CA VAL A 281 2.00 -11.81 -18.59
C VAL A 281 0.57 -11.96 -18.04
N GLY A 282 0.23 -13.14 -17.50
CA GLY A 282 -1.06 -13.37 -16.87
C GLY A 282 -1.32 -12.47 -15.64
N SER A 283 -0.28 -12.13 -14.87
CA SER A 283 -0.39 -11.22 -13.73
C SER A 283 -0.49 -9.75 -14.13
N TRP A 284 0.05 -9.35 -15.28
CA TRP A 284 -0.04 -7.98 -15.78
C TRP A 284 -1.34 -7.67 -16.50
N PHE A 285 -1.99 -8.69 -17.07
CA PHE A 285 -3.24 -8.52 -17.81
C PHE A 285 -4.33 -7.83 -16.97
N GLY A 286 -4.93 -6.77 -17.51
CA GLY A 286 -5.93 -5.95 -16.83
C GLY A 286 -5.36 -4.98 -15.78
N THR A 287 -4.03 -4.87 -15.68
CA THR A 287 -3.35 -3.85 -14.86
C THR A 287 -2.84 -2.72 -15.75
N PRO A 288 -2.41 -1.57 -15.19
CA PRO A 288 -1.77 -0.52 -15.98
C PRO A 288 -0.52 -0.95 -16.76
N LEU A 289 0.09 -2.10 -16.41
CA LEU A 289 1.23 -2.66 -17.14
C LEU A 289 0.83 -3.41 -18.41
N LEU A 290 -0.38 -3.97 -18.46
CA LEU A 290 -0.95 -4.61 -19.64
C LEU A 290 -2.48 -4.48 -19.63
N PRO A 291 -3.04 -3.32 -20.02
CA PRO A 291 -4.46 -3.05 -19.95
C PRO A 291 -5.31 -3.98 -20.82
N GLY A 292 -4.79 -4.36 -21.98
CA GLY A 292 -5.50 -5.18 -22.96
C GLY A 292 -4.57 -6.04 -23.81
N ILE A 293 -5.17 -6.88 -24.66
CA ILE A 293 -4.40 -7.74 -25.57
C ILE A 293 -3.95 -6.99 -26.83
N ASP A 294 -4.58 -5.86 -27.14
CA ASP A 294 -4.28 -5.04 -28.31
C ASP A 294 -2.83 -4.55 -28.29
N ASP A 295 -2.33 -4.11 -27.12
CA ASP A 295 -0.92 -3.72 -26.94
C ASP A 295 0.04 -4.88 -27.27
N VAL A 296 -0.34 -6.12 -26.92
CA VAL A 296 0.45 -7.32 -27.24
C VAL A 296 0.42 -7.59 -28.74
N LEU A 297 -0.74 -7.42 -29.37
CA LEU A 297 -0.90 -7.59 -30.82
C LEU A 297 -0.06 -6.57 -31.58
N GLU A 298 -0.02 -5.31 -31.14
CA GLU A 298 0.84 -4.28 -31.75
C GLU A 298 2.33 -4.62 -31.65
N ILE A 299 2.77 -5.16 -30.51
CA ILE A 299 4.15 -5.62 -30.31
C ILE A 299 4.48 -6.80 -31.23
N ILE A 300 3.57 -7.79 -31.34
CA ILE A 300 3.76 -8.98 -32.18
C ILE A 300 3.72 -8.63 -33.68
N GLU A 301 2.83 -7.70 -34.08
CA GLU A 301 2.72 -7.21 -35.46
C GLU A 301 3.85 -6.25 -35.84
N GLY A 302 4.75 -5.90 -34.90
CA GLY A 302 5.88 -5.01 -35.13
C GLY A 302 5.47 -3.56 -35.39
N ARG A 303 4.29 -3.15 -34.92
CA ARG A 303 3.71 -1.81 -35.14
C ARG A 303 3.94 -0.84 -33.98
N GLY A 304 4.35 -1.34 -32.81
CA GLY A 304 4.69 -0.50 -31.67
C GLY A 304 6.05 0.18 -31.84
N SER A 305 6.10 1.51 -31.78
CA SER A 305 7.37 2.23 -31.64
C SER A 305 7.98 1.89 -30.29
N VAL A 306 9.04 1.08 -30.27
CA VAL A 306 9.87 0.93 -29.08
C VAL A 306 10.50 2.30 -28.82
N GLY A 307 9.91 3.04 -27.88
CA GLY A 307 10.51 4.24 -27.34
C GLY A 307 11.88 3.91 -26.78
N SER A 308 12.89 4.57 -27.32
CA SER A 308 14.29 4.50 -26.97
C SER A 308 14.56 5.01 -25.54
N ASP A 309 14.13 4.28 -24.51
CA ASP A 309 14.42 4.64 -23.12
C ASP A 309 14.69 3.45 -22.18
N LEU A 310 14.81 2.23 -22.72
CA LEU A 310 15.37 1.10 -21.98
C LEU A 310 16.72 0.75 -22.61
N GLY A 311 17.77 1.42 -22.12
CA GLY A 311 19.17 1.22 -22.51
C GLY A 311 19.68 -0.18 -22.15
N ILE A 312 19.27 -1.17 -22.94
CA ILE A 312 19.84 -2.51 -22.94
C ILE A 312 20.47 -2.70 -24.32
N GLU A 313 21.78 -2.47 -24.38
CA GLU A 313 22.61 -2.85 -25.54
C GLU A 313 22.50 -4.37 -25.76
N PRO A 314 22.31 -4.83 -27.01
CA PRO A 314 22.26 -6.25 -27.31
C PRO A 314 23.67 -6.86 -27.24
N GLU A 315 23.85 -7.82 -26.34
CA GLU A 315 25.07 -8.63 -26.26
C GLU A 315 25.18 -9.50 -27.53
N SER A 316 26.21 -9.24 -28.33
CA SER A 316 26.53 -9.99 -29.54
C SER A 316 26.99 -11.41 -29.19
N LEU A 317 26.27 -12.40 -29.71
CA LEU A 317 26.70 -13.80 -29.72
C LEU A 317 27.71 -14.02 -30.86
N ASP A 318 28.98 -14.12 -30.50
CA ASP A 318 29.96 -14.97 -31.20
C ASP A 318 30.01 -16.35 -30.53
#